data_AF-A0A958WMF3-F1
#
_entry.id   AF-A0A958WMF3-F1
#
_cell.length_a   1.000
_cell.length_b   1.000
_cell.length_c   1.000
_cell.angle_alpha   90.00
_cell.angle_beta   90.00
_cell.angle_gamma   90.00
#
_symmetry.space_group_name_H-M   'P 1'
#
loop_
_entity.id
_entity.type
_entity.pdbx_description
1 polymer ?
#
loop_
_entity_poly.entity_id
_entity_poly.type
_entity_poly.pdbx_seq_one_letter_code
_entity_poly.pdbx_strand_id
1 'polypeptide(L)'
;MKYFRFLFSMSLTGALLLVFGISIGVATFIENDFGAIGAQSVVYKALWFELLLGLLVINMIGVIVVQKMWRKEKWTNLLFHSAFIIIIIGAG
;
A
#
# COMPACT_ATOMS: atom_id res chain seq x y z
N MET A 1 -0.55 14.78 18.53
CA MET A 1 -0.16 13.35 18.68
C MET A 1 -1.18 12.33 18.18
N LYS A 2 -2.50 12.59 18.23
CA LYS A 2 -3.54 11.63 17.80
C LYS A 2 -3.45 11.24 16.32
N TYR A 3 -3.26 12.22 15.43
CA TYR A 3 -3.15 12.00 13.98
C TYR A 3 -1.92 11.16 13.60
N PHE A 4 -0.76 11.42 14.22
CA PHE A 4 0.45 10.63 13.99
C PHE A 4 0.27 9.16 14.40
N ARG A 5 -0.38 8.90 15.54
CA ARG A 5 -0.68 7.53 15.99
C ARG A 5 -1.68 6.83 15.06
N PHE A 6 -2.63 7.55 14.49
CA PHE A 6 -3.56 7.00 13.51
C PHE A 6 -2.86 6.66 12.18
N LEU A 7 -2.03 7.60 11.67
CA LEU A 7 -1.29 7.44 10.42
C LEU A 7 -0.34 6.24 10.43
N PHE A 8 0.15 5.82 11.60
CA PHE A 8 1.04 4.66 11.75
C PHE A 8 0.41 3.51 12.54
N SER A 9 -0.90 3.34 12.39
CA SER A 9 -1.64 2.22 12.97
C SER A 9 -1.77 1.03 12.01
N MET A 10 -1.77 -0.19 12.55
CA MET A 10 -2.06 -1.43 11.80
C MET A 10 -3.48 -1.44 11.22
N SER A 11 -4.44 -0.82 11.90
CA SER A 11 -5.81 -0.69 11.39
C SER A 11 -5.87 0.13 10.11
N LEU A 12 -5.09 1.22 10.02
CA LEU A 12 -4.98 1.99 8.80
C LEU A 12 -4.29 1.19 7.69
N THR A 13 -3.25 0.40 8.00
CA THR A 13 -2.61 -0.50 7.03
C THR A 13 -3.64 -1.44 6.39
N GLY A 14 -4.48 -2.08 7.21
CA GLY A 14 -5.54 -2.95 6.72
C GLY A 14 -6.56 -2.23 5.84
N ALA A 15 -6.99 -1.03 6.24
CA ALA A 15 -7.90 -0.22 5.44
C ALA A 15 -7.29 0.19 4.08
N LEU A 16 -6.03 0.62 4.06
CA LEU A 16 -5.33 0.97 2.82
C LEU A 16 -5.15 -0.23 1.90
N LEU A 17 -4.83 -1.41 2.45
CA LEU A 17 -4.73 -2.65 1.68
C LEU A 17 -6.07 -3.08 1.07
N LEU A 18 -7.20 -2.86 1.78
CA LEU A 18 -8.52 -3.12 1.23
C LEU A 18 -8.83 -2.17 0.06
N VAL A 19 -8.54 -0.87 0.21
CA VAL A 19 -8.73 0.11 -0.87
C VAL A 19 -7.85 -0.25 -2.07
N PHE A 20 -6.59 -0.64 -1.84
CA PHE A 20 -5.68 -1.11 -2.89
C PHE A 20 -6.25 -2.35 -3.60
N GLY A 21 -6.68 -3.36 -2.84
CA GLY A 21 -7.26 -4.60 -3.38
C GLY A 21 -8.52 -4.36 -4.20
N ILE A 22 -9.42 -3.50 -3.74
CA ILE A 22 -10.62 -3.10 -4.49
C ILE A 22 -10.22 -2.36 -5.76
N SER A 23 -9.25 -1.45 -5.68
CA SER A 23 -8.79 -0.66 -6.83
C SER A 23 -8.23 -1.54 -7.95
N ILE A 24 -7.36 -2.51 -7.63
CA ILE A 24 -6.83 -3.44 -8.63
C ILE A 24 -7.90 -4.42 -9.12
N GLY A 25 -8.84 -4.83 -8.28
CA GLY A 25 -9.97 -5.66 -8.68
C GLY A 25 -10.86 -4.95 -9.71
N VAL A 26 -11.16 -3.67 -9.47
CA VAL A 26 -11.87 -2.80 -10.43
C VAL A 26 -11.04 -2.59 -11.70
N ALA A 27 -9.73 -2.39 -11.58
CA ALA A 27 -8.84 -2.24 -12.74
C ALA A 27 -8.88 -3.45 -13.67
N THR A 28 -9.02 -4.67 -13.15
CA THR A 28 -9.18 -5.90 -13.96
C THR A 28 -10.43 -5.83 -14.85
N PHE A 29 -11.56 -5.34 -14.33
CA PHE A 29 -12.77 -5.17 -15.15
C PHE A 29 -12.62 -4.04 -16.17
N ILE A 30 -12.00 -2.92 -15.77
CA ILE A 30 -11.70 -1.82 -16.70
C ILE A 30 -10.79 -2.31 -17.83
N GLU A 31 -9.80 -3.13 -17.53
CA GLU A 31 -8.91 -3.72 -18.54
C GLU A 31 -9.65 -4.64 -19.50
N ASN A 32 -10.62 -5.42 -19.01
CA ASN A 32 -11.45 -6.26 -19.85
C ASN A 32 -12.32 -5.44 -20.83
N ASP A 33 -12.89 -4.32 -20.36
CA ASP A 33 -13.87 -3.55 -21.13
C ASP A 33 -13.22 -2.48 -22.03
N PHE A 34 -12.10 -1.89 -21.58
CA PHE A 34 -11.46 -0.74 -22.22
C PHE A 34 -9.98 -0.99 -22.58
N GLY A 35 -9.49 -2.22 -22.37
CA GLY A 35 -8.11 -2.61 -22.61
C GLY A 35 -7.12 -2.07 -21.59
N ALA A 36 -5.86 -2.50 -21.72
CA ALA A 36 -4.78 -2.12 -20.81
C ALA A 36 -4.54 -0.60 -20.73
N ILE A 37 -4.73 0.13 -21.84
CA ILE A 37 -4.58 1.59 -21.87
C ILE A 37 -5.65 2.26 -20.99
N GLY A 38 -6.89 1.77 -21.05
CA GLY A 38 -7.98 2.22 -20.18
C GLY A 38 -7.65 2.04 -18.70
N ALA A 39 -7.26 0.83 -18.30
CA ALA A 39 -6.90 0.53 -16.92
C ALA A 39 -5.68 1.34 -16.44
N GLN A 40 -4.68 1.56 -17.28
CA GLN A 40 -3.53 2.40 -16.95
C GLN A 40 -3.93 3.86 -16.73
N SER A 41 -4.73 4.44 -17.62
CA SER A 41 -5.10 5.86 -17.54
C SER A 41 -5.96 6.18 -16.31
N VAL A 42 -6.83 5.26 -15.90
CA VAL A 42 -7.80 5.49 -14.82
C VAL A 42 -7.28 5.03 -13.46
N VAL A 43 -6.49 3.96 -13.42
CA VAL A 43 -6.00 3.35 -12.18
C VAL A 43 -4.48 3.40 -12.10
N TYR A 44 -3.75 2.57 -12.88
CA TYR A 44 -2.35 2.29 -12.56
C TYR A 44 -1.41 3.50 -12.66
N LYS A 45 -1.67 4.44 -13.58
CA LYS A 45 -0.89 5.69 -13.77
C LYS A 45 -1.64 6.93 -13.29
N ALA A 46 -2.77 6.75 -12.62
CA ALA A 46 -3.54 7.87 -12.12
C ALA A 46 -2.94 8.36 -10.78
N LEU A 47 -2.86 9.68 -10.63
CA LEU A 47 -2.26 10.32 -9.45
C LEU A 47 -2.88 9.82 -8.13
N TRP A 48 -4.19 9.55 -8.10
CA TRP A 48 -4.86 9.09 -6.88
C TRP A 48 -4.37 7.69 -6.44
N PHE A 49 -4.05 6.82 -7.40
CA PHE A 49 -3.55 5.48 -7.12
C PHE A 49 -2.08 5.53 -6.70
N GLU A 50 -1.28 6.38 -7.34
CA GLU A 50 0.09 6.66 -6.92
C GLU A 50 0.14 7.21 -5.48
N LEU A 51 -0.77 8.14 -5.14
CA LEU A 51 -0.90 8.67 -3.77
C LEU A 51 -1.34 7.58 -2.78
N LEU A 52 -2.22 6.66 -3.18
CA LEU A 52 -2.60 5.51 -2.36
C LEU A 52 -1.39 4.62 -2.07
N LEU A 53 -0.59 4.29 -3.09
CA LEU A 53 0.63 3.49 -2.96
C LEU A 53 1.67 4.19 -2.07
N GLY A 54 1.90 5.48 -2.30
CA GLY A 54 2.80 6.29 -1.48
C GLY A 54 2.36 6.36 -0.02
N LEU A 55 1.06 6.53 0.24
CA LEU A 55 0.49 6.51 1.59
C LEU A 55 0.67 5.14 2.26
N LEU A 56 0.54 4.04 1.51
CA LEU A 56 0.73 2.68 1.99
C LEU A 56 2.19 2.45 2.39
N VAL A 57 3.15 2.89 1.57
CA VAL A 57 4.59 2.85 1.90
C VAL A 57 4.90 3.66 3.15
N ILE A 58 4.43 4.92 3.23
CA ILE A 58 4.66 5.80 4.39
C ILE A 58 4.08 5.17 5.67
N ASN A 59 2.85 4.65 5.60
CA ASN A 59 2.21 3.97 6.72
C ASN A 59 3.02 2.75 7.17
N MET A 60 3.45 1.88 6.25
CA MET A 60 4.19 0.66 6.58
C MET A 60 5.57 0.96 7.19
N ILE A 61 6.29 1.96 6.67
CA ILE A 61 7.57 2.42 7.25
C ILE A 61 7.35 2.88 8.69
N GLY A 62 6.34 3.72 8.93
CA GLY A 62 6.06 4.18 10.29
C GLY A 62 5.56 3.08 11.22
N VAL A 63 4.80 2.11 10.72
CA VAL A 63 4.38 0.92 11.49
C VAL A 63 5.59 0.09 11.92
N ILE A 64 6.57 -0.15 11.02
CA ILE A 64 7.84 -0.82 11.36
C ILE A 64 8.53 -0.11 12.52
N VAL A 65 8.58 1.23 12.47
CA VAL A 65 9.25 2.06 13.49
C VAL A 65 8.51 2.07 14.82
N VAL A 66 7.21 2.37 14.81
CA VAL A 66 6.38 2.47 16.02
C VAL A 66 6.28 1.13 16.73
N GLN A 67 6.18 0.03 15.98
CA GLN A 67 6.07 -1.33 16.54
C GLN A 67 7.43 -1.97 16.87
N LYS A 68 8.55 -1.27 16.57
CA LYS A 68 9.93 -1.73 16.78
C LYS A 68 10.17 -3.12 16.19
N MET A 69 9.79 -3.31 14.92
CA MET A 69 9.81 -4.63 14.27
C MET A 69 11.22 -5.18 14.02
N TRP A 70 12.27 -4.38 14.19
CA TRP A 70 13.68 -4.82 14.16
C TRP A 70 14.08 -5.78 15.29
N ARG A 71 13.21 -5.98 16.29
CA ARG A 71 13.45 -6.96 17.37
C ARG A 71 13.37 -8.39 16.83
N LYS A 72 14.22 -9.28 17.33
CA LYS A 72 14.38 -10.67 16.84
C LYS A 72 13.06 -11.44 16.78
N GLU A 73 12.19 -11.23 17.76
CA GLU A 73 10.87 -11.87 17.86
C GLU A 73 9.85 -11.39 16.82
N LYS A 74 10.13 -10.32 16.07
CA LYS A 74 9.24 -9.75 15.05
C LYS A 74 9.82 -9.79 13.63
N TRP A 75 10.89 -10.54 13.40
CA TRP A 75 11.59 -10.58 12.11
C TRP A 75 10.71 -10.99 10.94
N THR A 76 9.83 -11.97 11.14
CA THR A 76 8.86 -12.38 10.12
C THR A 76 7.99 -11.21 9.69
N ASN A 77 7.46 -10.44 10.65
CA ASN A 77 6.63 -9.27 10.36
C ASN A 77 7.42 -8.18 9.62
N LEU A 78 8.67 -7.94 10.05
CA LEU A 78 9.55 -6.99 9.38
C LEU A 78 9.81 -7.38 7.92
N LEU A 79 10.06 -8.67 7.66
CA LEU A 79 10.29 -9.19 6.31
C LEU A 79 9.07 -8.94 5.41
N PHE A 80 7.87 -9.29 5.87
CA PHE A 80 6.65 -9.08 5.11
C PHE A 80 6.43 -7.60 4.76
N HIS A 81 6.53 -6.71 5.75
CA HIS A 81 6.30 -5.27 5.49
C HIS A 81 7.36 -4.70 4.55
N SER A 82 8.63 -5.11 4.72
CA SER A 82 9.72 -4.66 3.85
C SER A 82 9.53 -5.16 2.41
N ALA A 83 9.07 -6.40 2.23
CA ALA A 83 8.77 -6.94 0.90
C ALA A 83 7.67 -6.14 0.19
N PHE A 84 6.57 -5.82 0.88
CA PHE A 84 5.52 -4.96 0.31
C PHE A 84 6.05 -3.58 -0.07
N ILE A 85 6.84 -2.95 0.80
CA ILE A 85 7.46 -1.64 0.50
C ILE A 85 8.31 -1.73 -0.78
N ILE A 86 9.18 -2.74 -0.89
CA ILE A 86 10.06 -2.93 -2.06
C ILE A 86 9.23 -3.15 -3.33
N ILE A 87 8.21 -4.01 -3.28
CA ILE A 87 7.34 -4.31 -4.43
C ILE A 87 6.61 -3.04 -4.89
N ILE A 88 6.07 -2.24 -3.96
CA ILE A 88 5.35 -1.02 -4.30
C ILE A 88 6.28 0.04 -4.88
N ILE A 89 7.48 0.21 -4.32
CA ILE A 89 8.47 1.15 -4.87
C ILE A 89 8.91 0.70 -6.27
N GLY A 90 9.11 -0.60 -6.49
CA GLY A 90 9.49 -1.13 -7.80
C GLY A 90 8.36 -1.15 -8.84
N ALA A 91 7.11 -0.98 -8.41
CA ALA A 91 5.95 -0.91 -9.30
C ALA A 91 5.72 0.50 -9.90
N GLY A 92 6.39 1.52 -9.36
CA GLY A 92 6.39 2.90 -9.88
C GLY A 92 7.24 3.07 -11.12
#